data_AF-A0A952Y1X8-F1
#
_entry.id   AF-A0A952Y1X8-F1
#
_cell.length_a   1.000
_cell.length_b   1.000
_cell.length_c   1.000
_cell.angle_alpha   90.00
_cell.angle_beta   90.00
_cell.angle_gamma   90.00
#
_symmetry.space_group_name_H-M   'P 1'
#
loop_
_entity.id
_entity.type
_entity.pdbx_description
1 polymer ?
#
loop_
_entity_poly.entity_id
_entity_poly.type
_entity_poly.pdbx_seq_one_letter_code
_entity_poly.pdbx_strand_id
1 'polypeptide(L)'
;MTIAIRGLLGRIGRIFMASELHALDAAQVEELARDIGVTAGDLYRLEQAGSEPVAMPRRLALEGVNPAVVEAKWPSVWKDMQRVCSLCDHREICRDNLASARGACDLPRYCPNTGSIEAFTHSL
;
A
#
# COMPACT_ATOMS: atom_id res chain seq x y z
N MET A 1 32.31 -13.06 5.35
CA MET A 1 30.96 -13.60 5.57
C MET A 1 30.20 -12.48 6.28
N THR A 2 29.15 -11.89 5.73
CA THR A 2 27.87 -12.57 5.51
C THR A 2 27.12 -11.92 4.34
N ILE A 3 27.04 -12.67 3.26
CA ILE A 3 26.09 -12.49 2.17
C ILE A 3 24.72 -12.84 2.76
N ALA A 4 23.86 -11.86 3.08
CA ALA A 4 22.46 -12.15 3.45
C ALA A 4 21.46 -11.00 3.29
N ILE A 5 21.86 -9.74 3.09
CA ILE A 5 20.88 -8.63 2.99
C ILE A 5 20.23 -8.55 1.59
N ARG A 6 20.80 -9.24 0.59
CA ARG A 6 20.27 -9.31 -0.78
C ARG A 6 19.04 -10.21 -0.95
N GLY A 7 18.59 -10.88 0.11
CA GLY A 7 17.46 -11.82 0.08
C GLY A 7 16.11 -11.23 0.51
N LEU A 8 16.07 -10.08 1.19
CA LEU A 8 14.83 -9.53 1.75
C LEU A 8 14.03 -8.70 0.74
N LEU A 9 14.69 -8.17 -0.31
CA LEU A 9 14.10 -7.30 -1.33
C LEU A 9 13.57 -8.06 -2.57
N GLY A 10 13.41 -9.38 -2.49
CA GLY A 10 12.94 -10.21 -3.61
C GLY A 10 11.44 -10.48 -3.65
N ARG A 11 10.67 -10.01 -2.66
CA ARG A 11 9.25 -10.36 -2.51
C ARG A 11 8.43 -9.17 -2.02
N ILE A 12 8.38 -8.13 -2.84
CA ILE A 12 7.31 -7.14 -2.75
C ILE A 12 6.00 -7.91 -2.93
N GLY A 13 5.32 -8.24 -1.83
CA GLY A 13 4.09 -9.03 -1.86
C GLY A 13 3.83 -9.97 -0.69
N ARG A 14 4.74 -10.17 0.27
CA ARG A 14 4.42 -10.99 1.46
C ARG A 14 5.06 -10.46 2.74
N ILE A 15 4.21 -10.06 3.68
CA ILE A 15 4.42 -10.21 5.12
C ILE A 15 5.51 -9.28 5.67
N PHE A 16 5.14 -8.04 6.01
CA PHE A 16 5.74 -7.40 7.18
C PHE A 16 5.08 -8.06 8.39
N MET A 17 5.75 -9.05 8.98
CA MET A 17 5.39 -9.49 10.32
C MET A 17 5.95 -8.43 11.29
N ALA A 18 5.06 -7.84 12.07
CA ALA A 18 5.31 -6.92 13.17
C ALA A 18 6.65 -7.11 13.90
N SER A 19 6.97 -8.37 14.16
CA SER A 19 8.13 -8.84 14.89
C SER A 19 9.49 -8.57 14.24
N GLU A 20 9.60 -8.45 12.92
CA GLU A 20 10.90 -8.27 12.25
C GLU A 20 11.39 -6.82 12.32
N LEU A 21 10.49 -5.83 12.28
CA LEU A 21 10.87 -4.42 12.37
C LEU A 21 11.42 -4.06 13.76
N HIS A 22 10.88 -4.68 14.82
CA HIS A 22 11.36 -4.52 16.19
C HIS A 22 12.71 -5.19 16.48
N ALA A 23 13.17 -6.09 15.61
CA ALA A 23 14.48 -6.73 15.72
C ALA A 23 15.61 -5.90 15.10
N LEU A 24 15.29 -4.83 14.37
CA LEU A 24 16.25 -3.92 13.75
C LEU A 24 16.66 -2.81 14.71
N ASP A 25 17.92 -2.40 14.65
CA ASP A 25 18.36 -1.16 15.30
C ASP A 25 17.91 0.08 14.52
N ALA A 26 18.03 1.26 15.14
CA ALA A 26 17.57 2.52 14.55
C ALA A 26 18.25 2.84 13.20
N ALA A 27 19.53 2.50 13.02
CA ALA A 27 20.23 2.77 11.77
C ALA A 27 19.73 1.85 10.64
N GLN A 28 19.46 0.59 10.97
CA GLN A 28 18.89 -0.39 10.05
C GLN A 28 17.45 -0.02 9.63
N VAL A 29 16.63 0.49 10.56
CA VAL A 29 15.28 0.97 10.24
C VAL A 29 15.34 2.19 9.31
N GLU A 30 16.25 3.13 9.55
CA GLU A 30 16.44 4.31 8.69
C GLU A 30 16.98 3.95 7.29
N GLU A 31 17.86 2.95 7.20
CA GLU A 31 18.31 2.41 5.92
C GLU A 31 17.17 1.77 5.13
N LEU A 32 16.39 0.90 5.79
CA LEU A 32 15.22 0.27 5.19
C LEU A 32 14.18 1.29 4.74
N ALA A 33 13.92 2.31 5.56
CA ALA A 33 12.98 3.38 5.24
C ALA A 33 13.41 4.15 3.98
N ARG A 34 14.71 4.45 3.88
CA ARG A 34 15.29 5.13 2.71
C ARG A 34 15.19 4.28 1.45
N ASP A 35 15.45 2.98 1.54
CA ASP A 35 15.39 2.06 0.40
C ASP A 35 13.98 1.96 -0.21
N ILE A 36 12.94 2.09 0.62
CA ILE A 36 11.54 2.04 0.17
C ILE A 36 10.90 3.43 0.00
N GLY A 37 11.65 4.51 0.24
CA GLY A 37 11.20 5.89 0.05
C GLY A 37 10.14 6.36 1.06
N VAL A 38 10.22 5.91 2.31
CA VAL A 38 9.36 6.34 3.41
C VAL A 38 10.20 6.79 4.62
N THR A 39 9.56 7.31 5.65
CA THR A 39 10.24 7.60 6.92
C THR A 39 10.25 6.38 7.85
N ALA A 40 11.16 6.33 8.82
CA ALA A 40 11.12 5.31 9.88
C ALA A 40 9.76 5.32 10.61
N GLY A 41 9.18 6.50 10.83
CA GLY A 41 7.82 6.64 11.41
C GLY A 41 6.74 6.00 10.53
N ASP A 42 6.87 6.08 9.20
CA ASP A 42 5.95 5.40 8.28
C ASP A 42 6.09 3.89 8.35
N LEU A 43 7.30 3.35 8.51
CA LEU A 43 7.49 1.90 8.72
C LEU A 43 6.74 1.39 9.95
N TYR A 44 6.83 2.09 11.08
CA TYR A 44 6.07 1.73 12.28
C TYR A 44 4.56 1.92 12.11
N ARG A 45 4.12 2.91 11.32
CA ARG A 45 2.70 3.06 11.00
C ARG A 45 2.18 1.96 10.10
N LEU A 46 2.97 1.53 9.12
CA LEU A 46 2.67 0.40 8.22
C LEU A 46 2.62 -0.92 8.99
N GLU A 47 3.53 -1.10 9.94
CA GLU A 47 3.58 -2.25 10.84
C GLU A 47 2.31 -2.33 11.71
N GLN A 48 1.97 -1.25 12.42
CA GLN A 48 0.76 -1.16 13.23
C GLN A 48 -0.53 -1.26 12.41
N ALA A 49 -0.50 -0.78 11.16
CA ALA A 49 -1.63 -0.91 10.25
C ALA A 49 -1.91 -2.37 9.85
N GLY A 50 -0.91 -3.25 9.99
CA GLY A 50 -0.94 -4.61 9.48
C GLY A 50 -0.97 -4.67 7.95
N SER A 51 -0.82 -5.87 7.40
CA SER A 51 -1.18 -6.06 5.99
C SER A 51 -2.71 -6.06 5.92
N GLU A 52 -3.31 -4.99 5.41
CA GLU A 52 -4.69 -5.01 4.90
C GLU A 52 -4.61 -4.87 3.37
N PRO A 53 -4.19 -5.93 2.65
CA PRO A 53 -3.87 -5.86 1.23
C PRO A 53 -5.12 -5.66 0.37
N VAL A 54 -6.32 -5.60 0.97
CA VAL A 54 -7.58 -5.83 0.27
C VAL A 54 -8.31 -4.53 -0.07
N ALA A 55 -8.09 -3.43 0.67
CA ALA A 55 -8.85 -2.20 0.47
C ALA A 55 -8.56 -1.51 -0.89
N MET A 56 -7.28 -1.31 -1.24
CA MET A 56 -6.91 -0.67 -2.51
C MET A 56 -7.32 -1.51 -3.73
N PRO A 57 -7.06 -2.83 -3.81
CA PRO A 57 -7.52 -3.64 -4.93
C PRO A 57 -9.05 -3.68 -5.04
N ARG A 58 -9.77 -3.73 -3.91
CA ARG A 58 -11.25 -3.67 -3.91
C ARG A 58 -11.77 -2.33 -4.43
N ARG A 59 -11.12 -1.22 -4.07
CA ARG A 59 -11.50 0.10 -4.59
C ARG A 59 -11.34 0.15 -6.11
N LEU A 60 -10.22 -0.33 -6.64
CA LEU A 60 -10.01 -0.41 -8.09
C LEU A 60 -11.09 -1.25 -8.77
N ALA A 61 -11.39 -2.43 -8.23
CA ALA A 61 -12.41 -3.32 -8.78
C ALA A 61 -13.81 -2.70 -8.77
N LEU A 62 -14.15 -1.93 -7.73
CA LEU A 62 -15.42 -1.20 -7.63
C LEU A 62 -15.59 -0.16 -8.74
N GLU A 63 -14.48 0.43 -9.21
CA GLU A 63 -14.43 1.42 -10.28
C GLU A 63 -14.22 0.77 -11.67
N GLY A 64 -14.36 -0.56 -11.76
CA GLY A 64 -14.19 -1.32 -13.01
C GLY A 64 -12.74 -1.54 -13.44
N VAL A 65 -11.76 -1.17 -12.61
CA VAL A 65 -10.33 -1.33 -12.89
C VAL A 65 -9.83 -2.67 -12.37
N ASN A 66 -9.25 -3.51 -13.25
CA ASN A 66 -8.65 -4.78 -12.84
C ASN A 66 -7.30 -4.55 -12.13
N PRO A 67 -7.18 -4.86 -10.82
CA PRO A 67 -5.96 -4.60 -10.06
C PRO A 67 -4.73 -5.36 -10.58
N ALA A 68 -4.92 -6.59 -11.07
CA ALA A 68 -3.82 -7.41 -11.59
C ALA A 68 -3.22 -6.82 -12.88
N VAL A 69 -4.06 -6.17 -13.70
CA VAL A 69 -3.59 -5.48 -14.90
C VAL A 69 -2.79 -4.23 -14.52
N VAL A 70 -3.26 -3.48 -13.51
CA VAL A 70 -2.54 -2.30 -13.02
C VAL A 70 -1.17 -2.69 -12.45
N GLU A 71 -1.13 -3.71 -11.61
CA GLU A 71 0.12 -4.22 -11.00
C GLU A 71 1.12 -4.69 -12.06
N ALA A 72 0.66 -5.40 -13.09
CA ALA A 72 1.52 -5.90 -14.16
C ALA A 72 2.01 -4.79 -15.11
N LYS A 73 1.14 -3.85 -15.49
CA LYS A 73 1.43 -2.82 -16.50
C LYS A 73 2.14 -1.59 -15.92
N TRP A 74 1.85 -1.23 -14.67
CA TRP A 74 2.43 -0.06 -14.00
C TRP A 74 2.91 -0.38 -12.57
N PRO A 75 3.92 -1.26 -12.42
CA PRO A 75 4.38 -1.73 -11.11
C PRO A 75 4.89 -0.62 -10.19
N SER A 76 5.45 0.47 -10.73
CA SER A 76 5.89 1.61 -9.92
C SER A 76 4.72 2.43 -9.39
N VAL A 77 3.68 2.65 -10.21
CA VAL A 77 2.45 3.37 -9.79
C VAL A 77 1.69 2.54 -8.76
N TRP A 78 1.61 1.23 -8.96
CA TRP A 78 1.01 0.30 -8.00
C TRP A 78 1.65 0.41 -6.60
N LYS A 79 2.98 0.38 -6.51
CA LYS A 79 3.70 0.52 -5.23
C LYS A 79 3.45 1.87 -4.57
N ASP A 80 3.45 2.95 -5.35
CA ASP A 80 3.16 4.28 -4.80
C ASP A 80 1.72 4.38 -4.27
N MET A 81 0.75 3.88 -5.03
CA MET A 81 -0.65 3.82 -4.58
C MET A 81 -0.83 2.97 -3.33
N GLN A 82 -0.13 1.83 -3.23
CA GLN A 82 -0.12 1.01 -2.02
C GLN A 82 0.42 1.80 -0.82
N ARG A 83 1.57 2.46 -0.98
CA ARG A 83 2.18 3.30 0.06
C ARG A 83 1.22 4.40 0.52
N VAL A 84 0.64 5.14 -0.42
CA VAL A 84 -0.35 6.20 -0.14
C VAL A 84 -1.60 5.64 0.55
N CYS A 85 -2.12 4.51 0.09
CA CYS A 85 -3.32 3.90 0.68
C CYS A 85 -3.06 3.39 2.10
N SER A 86 -1.92 2.77 2.35
CA SER A 86 -1.60 2.20 3.66
C SER A 86 -1.37 3.28 4.73
N LEU A 87 -0.89 4.46 4.32
CA LEU A 87 -0.67 5.62 5.19
C LEU A 87 -1.89 6.58 5.28
N CYS A 88 -3.01 6.24 4.65
CA CYS A 88 -4.19 7.10 4.62
C CYS A 88 -4.94 7.10 5.96
N ASP A 89 -5.16 8.29 6.53
CA ASP A 89 -5.90 8.45 7.80
C ASP A 89 -7.38 8.05 7.70
N HIS A 90 -7.96 8.05 6.49
CA HIS A 90 -9.35 7.65 6.25
C HIS A 90 -9.52 6.14 6.01
N ARG A 91 -8.52 5.29 6.31
CA ARG A 91 -8.54 3.85 5.99
C ARG A 91 -9.74 3.11 6.60
N GLU A 92 -10.10 3.43 7.84
CA GLU A 92 -11.22 2.76 8.53
C GLU A 92 -12.56 3.09 7.88
N ILE A 93 -12.83 4.38 7.65
CA ILE A 93 -14.01 4.86 6.93
C ILE A 93 -14.04 4.29 5.50
N CYS A 94 -12.87 4.18 4.85
CA CYS A 94 -12.74 3.57 3.54
C CYS A 94 -13.21 2.11 3.51
N ARG A 95 -12.77 1.31 4.47
CA ARG A 95 -13.18 -0.09 4.58
C ARG A 95 -14.70 -0.21 4.78
N ASP A 96 -15.26 0.62 5.66
CA ASP A 96 -16.69 0.58 5.97
C ASP A 96 -17.53 1.01 4.75
N ASN A 97 -17.08 2.03 4.01
CA ASN A 97 -17.68 2.44 2.75
C ASN A 97 -17.53 1.38 1.65
N LEU A 98 -16.39 0.69 1.54
CA LEU A 98 -16.19 -0.43 0.61
C LEU A 98 -17.03 -1.67 0.95
N ALA A 99 -17.52 -1.79 2.18
CA ALA A 99 -18.44 -2.84 2.60
C ALA A 99 -19.92 -2.48 2.35
N SER A 100 -20.23 -1.20 2.09
CA SER A 100 -21.58 -0.68 1.91
C SER A 100 -21.80 -0.17 0.48
N ALA A 101 -22.82 -0.71 -0.21
CA ALA A 101 -23.18 -0.21 -1.54
C ALA A 101 -23.53 1.29 -1.57
N ARG A 102 -23.97 1.86 -0.43
CA ARG A 102 -24.26 3.30 -0.30
C ARG A 102 -23.02 4.15 -0.03
N GLY A 103 -22.02 3.61 0.67
CA GLY A 103 -20.76 4.30 0.97
C GLY A 103 -19.83 4.41 -0.23
N ALA A 104 -20.07 3.62 -1.27
CA ALA A 104 -19.30 3.64 -2.51
C ALA A 104 -19.22 5.03 -3.16
N CYS A 105 -20.31 5.81 -3.13
CA CYS A 105 -20.37 7.13 -3.76
C CYS A 105 -19.48 8.18 -3.07
N ASP A 106 -19.17 8.00 -1.78
CA ASP A 106 -18.35 8.94 -1.02
C ASP A 106 -16.86 8.66 -1.12
N LEU A 107 -16.47 7.48 -1.62
CA LEU A 107 -15.08 7.04 -1.74
C LEU A 107 -14.18 8.03 -2.51
N PRO A 108 -14.61 8.69 -3.61
CA PRO A 108 -13.77 9.69 -4.29
C PRO A 108 -13.44 10.92 -3.45
N ARG A 109 -14.29 11.28 -2.47
CA ARG A 109 -14.21 12.54 -1.72
C ARG A 109 -13.00 12.64 -0.79
N TYR A 110 -12.51 11.51 -0.31
CA TYR A 110 -11.39 11.47 0.65
C TYR A 110 -10.25 10.55 0.19
N CYS A 111 -10.40 9.82 -0.91
CA CYS A 111 -9.37 8.90 -1.36
C CYS A 111 -8.23 9.68 -2.04
N PRO A 112 -6.99 9.63 -1.50
CA PRO A 112 -5.84 10.30 -2.11
C PRO A 112 -5.45 9.68 -3.47
N ASN A 113 -5.90 8.45 -3.75
CA ASN A 113 -5.63 7.75 -5.01
C ASN A 113 -6.69 7.98 -6.10
N THR A 114 -7.73 8.80 -5.86
CA THR A 114 -8.82 9.03 -6.83
C THR A 114 -8.29 9.38 -8.23
N GLY A 115 -7.38 10.35 -8.33
CA GLY A 115 -6.84 10.77 -9.63
C GLY A 115 -6.09 9.65 -10.37
N SER A 116 -5.33 8.81 -9.65
CA SER A 116 -4.66 7.65 -10.25
C SER A 116 -5.66 6.60 -10.75
N ILE A 117 -6.74 6.36 -9.98
CA ILE A 117 -7.79 5.41 -10.34
C ILE A 117 -8.54 5.87 -11.60
N GLU A 118 -8.93 7.16 -11.66
CA GLU A 118 -9.55 7.77 -12.83
C GLU A 118 -8.63 7.72 -14.07
N ALA A 119 -7.32 7.89 -13.89
CA ALA A 119 -6.38 7.76 -15.01
C ALA A 119 -6.39 6.34 -15.61
N PHE A 120 -6.57 5.30 -14.78
CA PHE A 120 -6.63 3.91 -15.27
C PHE A 120 -7.91 3.60 -16.04
N THR A 121 -9.06 4.16 -15.65
CA THR A 121 -10.33 3.94 -16.36
C THR A 121 -10.30 4.48 -17.80
N HIS A 122 -9.38 5.41 -18.10
CA HIS A 122 -9.16 5.95 -19.45
C HIS A 122 -7.97 5.30 -20.19
N SER A 123 -7.20 4.43 -19.53
CA SER A 123 -5.91 3.90 -20.04
C SER A 123 -5.86 2.36 -20.13
N LEU A 124 -6.96 1.70 -19.80
CA LEU A 124 -7.18 0.25 -19.82
C LEU A 124 -8.36 -0.09 -20.71
#